data_AF-A0A1F3CDG2-F1
#
_entry.id   AF-A0A1F3CDG2-F1
#
_cell.length_a   1.000
_cell.length_b   1.000
_cell.length_c   1.000
_cell.angle_alpha   90.00
_cell.angle_beta   90.00
_cell.angle_gamma   90.00
#
_symmetry.space_group_name_H-M   'P 1'
#
loop_
_entity.id
_entity.type
_entity.pdbx_description
1 polymer ?
#
loop_
_entity_poly.entity_id
_entity_poly.type
_entity_poly.pdbx_seq_one_letter_code
_entity_poly.pdbx_strand_id
1 'polypeptide(L)'
;MKKILRLLLTLSLIIFCNIHSFSDPVSLEKAKLIAQNFYSAQYFRVYGIYPQYKAITINPISYKNVTSYWVCTFSKVGFVIVSGDDNAFPIIGYSFDSKFDLDNIPESAQYWLKNISESIKNSTNASCYKNLWAKYSDKQEMLKTQKKYLQSVAPFVTTRWDQGINYNNDCPVNSQGPGGHCVTGCVATAMAQAMKYYNYPERGNDSILYTGDVNIKFEDTYYRWDSMTTYANSTSADAISELMFHCGVTIFMNYGPNESGTMTELVPYALMHYFRYHPAVAYLDRKHYTDKEWDVLIRDNLDMHHPIVYSGSGMDGGHAWICDGYQDTCFYHFNWGWSGSSNGYFYYNDLTPGGYSFNNDQGAVANIMPYNSPYCAGGRVMTDYSRSFGDGSSYSYYWNNTNCDWLIAPDSIEKITLTFTTFNTQANADFVSVFDGADASAPLIGKYSGNQLPPVIISSGDKLFLTFTSNESNQGQGFDANYETKIIGVNSVTLNRNIEIYPNPVKDKLFISLNDIENWNGNIEIYNITGKLVYSNKLNINSEKTSSINISNLPDGFYTIKAFGNNGLFNSKFVKE
;
A
#
# COMPACT_ATOMS: atom_id res chain seq x y z
N MET A 1 24.88 -71.99 3.18
CA MET A 1 23.76 -72.56 3.96
C MET A 1 23.06 -71.43 4.69
N LYS A 2 21.76 -71.25 4.38
CA LYS A 2 20.75 -70.48 5.11
C LYS A 2 21.01 -68.96 5.20
N LYS A 3 20.43 -68.07 4.37
CA LYS A 3 19.00 -67.89 4.03
C LYS A 3 18.09 -68.25 5.21
N ILE A 4 17.39 -67.25 5.74
CA ILE A 4 16.28 -67.35 6.71
C ILE A 4 16.72 -67.39 8.19
N LEU A 5 17.06 -66.22 8.74
CA LEU A 5 16.92 -65.73 10.13
C LEU A 5 17.89 -64.54 10.20
N ARG A 6 17.52 -63.26 10.28
CA ARG A 6 16.36 -62.53 10.79
C ARG A 6 16.36 -61.23 9.96
N LEU A 7 15.46 -60.94 9.04
CA LEU A 7 14.03 -60.65 9.24
C LEU A 7 13.75 -60.03 10.61
N LEU A 8 14.44 -58.93 10.95
CA LEU A 8 14.08 -57.96 11.99
C LEU A 8 15.00 -56.71 11.96
N LEU A 9 15.40 -56.24 10.77
CA LEU A 9 16.22 -55.03 10.61
C LEU A 9 15.96 -54.33 9.26
N THR A 10 14.70 -54.36 8.81
CA THR A 10 14.21 -53.57 7.68
C THR A 10 13.10 -52.65 8.16
N LEU A 11 13.44 -51.70 9.04
CA LEU A 11 12.63 -50.52 9.30
C LEU A 11 13.49 -49.44 9.99
N SER A 12 14.54 -48.97 9.32
CA SER A 12 15.29 -47.81 9.83
C SER A 12 15.84 -46.99 8.68
N LEU A 13 15.47 -45.70 8.71
CA LEU A 13 16.03 -44.59 7.95
C LEU A 13 15.66 -44.50 6.46
N ILE A 14 14.39 -44.18 6.22
CA ILE A 14 14.08 -43.10 5.27
C ILE A 14 13.25 -42.07 6.05
N ILE A 15 13.92 -41.34 6.94
CA ILE A 15 13.46 -40.00 7.31
C ILE A 15 14.15 -39.10 6.30
N PHE A 16 13.49 -38.87 5.17
CA PHE A 16 13.71 -37.63 4.45
C PHE A 16 13.41 -36.54 5.46
N CYS A 17 14.47 -35.92 5.99
CA CYS A 17 14.36 -34.66 6.69
C CYS A 17 13.94 -33.64 5.62
N ASN A 18 12.64 -33.60 5.36
CA ASN A 18 11.98 -32.40 4.90
C ASN A 18 12.31 -31.36 5.97
N ILE A 19 13.34 -30.55 5.74
CA ILE A 19 13.55 -29.32 6.49
C ILE A 19 12.41 -28.39 6.05
N HIS A 20 11.21 -28.64 6.58
CA HIS A 20 10.23 -27.60 6.75
C HIS A 20 10.88 -26.65 7.75
N SER A 21 11.16 -25.41 7.35
CA SER A 21 11.37 -24.35 8.32
C SER A 21 10.08 -24.28 9.13
N PHE A 22 10.11 -24.82 10.35
CA PHE A 22 8.98 -24.70 11.25
C PHE A 22 8.82 -23.22 11.57
N SER A 23 7.60 -22.70 11.41
CA SER A 23 7.18 -21.38 11.90
C SER A 23 7.52 -21.27 13.39
N ASP A 24 8.14 -20.16 13.80
CA ASP A 24 8.39 -19.89 15.21
C ASP A 24 7.36 -18.88 15.73
N PRO A 25 6.49 -19.27 16.68
CA PRO A 25 5.62 -18.33 17.37
C PRO A 25 6.43 -17.17 17.95
N VAL A 26 5.96 -15.95 17.73
CA VAL A 26 6.64 -14.75 18.20
C VAL A 26 6.40 -14.61 19.70
N SER A 27 7.48 -14.67 20.49
CA SER A 27 7.40 -14.52 21.94
C SER A 27 7.02 -13.09 22.35
N LEU A 28 6.47 -12.95 23.57
CA LEU A 28 6.15 -11.66 24.17
C LEU A 28 7.35 -10.69 24.14
N GLU A 29 8.54 -11.17 24.49
CA GLU A 29 9.75 -10.35 24.52
C GLU A 29 10.17 -9.90 23.11
N LYS A 30 10.09 -10.79 22.11
CA LYS A 30 10.36 -10.44 20.70
C LYS A 30 9.35 -9.42 20.19
N ALA A 31 8.07 -9.60 20.48
CA ALA A 31 7.02 -8.66 20.10
C ALA A 31 7.19 -7.28 20.77
N LYS A 32 7.51 -7.24 22.07
CA LYS A 32 7.79 -6.01 22.81
C LYS A 32 8.97 -5.24 22.22
N LEU A 33 10.07 -5.95 21.93
CA LEU A 33 11.27 -5.35 21.34
C LEU A 33 10.98 -4.74 19.97
N ILE A 34 10.30 -5.50 19.10
CA ILE A 34 9.92 -5.06 17.76
C ILE A 34 8.99 -3.86 17.83
N ALA A 35 7.95 -3.91 18.67
CA ALA A 35 7.04 -2.78 18.86
C ALA A 35 7.77 -1.52 19.30
N GLN A 36 8.68 -1.62 20.28
CA GLN A 36 9.45 -0.48 20.78
C GLN A 36 10.41 0.08 19.72
N ASN A 37 11.13 -0.79 19.01
CA ASN A 37 12.06 -0.38 17.95
C ASN A 37 11.32 0.30 16.81
N PHE A 38 10.24 -0.32 16.32
CA PHE A 38 9.41 0.19 15.25
C PHE A 38 8.78 1.54 15.64
N TYR A 39 8.09 1.62 16.78
CA TYR A 39 7.48 2.86 17.25
C TYR A 39 8.50 3.99 17.36
N SER A 40 9.67 3.72 17.95
CA SER A 40 10.71 4.75 18.12
C SER A 40 11.28 5.22 16.79
N ALA A 41 11.50 4.30 15.84
CA ALA A 41 12.02 4.63 14.52
C ALA A 41 11.01 5.44 13.69
N GLN A 42 9.74 5.01 13.67
CA GLN A 42 8.68 5.72 12.95
C GLN A 42 8.36 7.08 13.57
N TYR A 43 8.34 7.18 14.91
CA TYR A 43 8.13 8.45 15.59
C TYR A 43 9.28 9.42 15.31
N PHE A 44 10.54 8.97 15.35
CA PHE A 44 11.69 9.80 14.96
C PHE A 44 11.61 10.23 13.51
N ARG A 45 11.18 9.33 12.63
CA ARG A 45 11.04 9.61 11.21
C ARG A 45 10.01 10.71 10.94
N VAL A 46 8.88 10.70 11.64
CA VAL A 46 7.80 11.67 11.46
C VAL A 46 8.08 12.99 12.16
N TYR A 47 8.59 12.95 13.40
CA TYR A 47 8.73 14.13 14.25
C TYR A 47 10.16 14.64 14.43
N GLY A 48 11.17 13.94 13.89
CA GLY A 48 12.59 14.27 14.06
C GLY A 48 13.13 14.08 15.48
N ILE A 49 12.34 13.53 16.40
CA ILE A 49 12.68 13.36 17.82
C ILE A 49 12.38 11.94 18.30
N TYR A 50 13.16 11.42 19.26
CA TYR A 50 12.88 10.10 19.82
C TYR A 50 11.79 10.18 20.89
N PRO A 51 10.80 9.27 20.86
CA PRO A 51 9.78 9.24 21.90
C PRO A 51 10.41 8.77 23.21
N GLN A 52 10.00 9.41 24.32
CA GLN A 52 10.39 8.99 25.68
C GLN A 52 9.47 7.88 26.23
N TYR A 53 8.57 7.35 25.39
CA TYR A 53 7.49 6.45 25.80
C TYR A 53 7.94 4.99 25.70
N LYS A 54 7.57 4.21 26.72
CA LYS A 54 7.80 2.77 26.76
C LYS A 54 6.49 2.02 26.59
N ALA A 55 6.55 0.84 25.97
CA ALA A 55 5.42 -0.09 25.97
C ALA A 55 5.04 -0.46 27.42
N ILE A 56 3.79 -0.21 27.80
CA ILE A 56 3.25 -0.49 29.15
C ILE A 56 2.52 -1.83 29.17
N THR A 57 1.51 -1.98 28.33
CA THR A 57 0.64 -3.16 28.32
C THR A 57 0.80 -3.90 27.01
N ILE A 58 0.96 -5.21 27.11
CA ILE A 58 1.00 -6.10 25.95
C ILE A 58 -0.02 -7.19 26.17
N ASN A 59 -1.11 -7.09 25.42
CA ASN A 59 -2.20 -8.05 25.49
C ASN A 59 -2.06 -9.04 24.35
N PRO A 60 -1.94 -10.35 24.62
CA PRO A 60 -2.01 -11.35 23.57
C PRO A 60 -3.46 -11.42 23.09
N ILE A 61 -3.65 -11.35 21.77
CA ILE A 61 -4.90 -11.79 21.19
C ILE A 61 -4.69 -13.19 20.64
N SER A 62 -5.45 -14.13 21.21
CA SER A 62 -5.33 -15.55 20.93
C SER A 62 -6.50 -16.04 20.10
N TYR A 63 -6.22 -16.86 19.11
CA TYR A 63 -7.21 -17.57 18.32
C TYR A 63 -6.94 -19.08 18.40
N LYS A 64 -7.97 -19.88 18.67
CA LYS A 64 -7.85 -21.33 18.91
C LYS A 64 -6.72 -21.68 19.92
N ASN A 65 -6.59 -20.89 20.99
CA ASN A 65 -5.57 -21.02 22.05
C ASN A 65 -4.10 -20.80 21.61
N VAL A 66 -3.88 -20.19 20.45
CA VAL A 66 -2.56 -19.77 19.98
C VAL A 66 -2.51 -18.25 19.91
N THR A 67 -1.46 -17.63 20.42
CA THR A 67 -1.27 -16.18 20.27
C THR A 67 -1.09 -15.86 18.79
N SER A 68 -2.00 -15.04 18.26
CA SER A 68 -1.94 -14.66 16.85
C SER A 68 -1.34 -13.28 16.64
N TYR A 69 -1.52 -12.34 17.55
CA TYR A 69 -0.76 -11.08 17.55
C TYR A 69 -0.74 -10.45 18.94
N TRP A 70 0.10 -9.43 19.08
CA TRP A 70 0.35 -8.70 20.29
C TRP A 70 -0.05 -7.24 20.11
N VAL A 71 -0.94 -6.74 20.97
CA VAL A 71 -1.26 -5.30 21.02
C VAL A 71 -0.40 -4.64 22.09
N CYS A 72 0.60 -3.88 21.65
CA CYS A 72 1.53 -3.15 22.51
C CYS A 72 1.06 -1.70 22.65
N THR A 73 0.64 -1.29 23.84
CA THR A 73 0.21 0.10 24.14
C THR A 73 1.30 0.90 24.84
N PHE A 74 1.36 2.21 24.61
CA PHE A 74 2.43 3.09 25.12
C PHE A 74 1.96 4.05 26.21
N SER A 75 2.89 4.57 27.01
CA SER A 75 2.65 5.24 28.29
C SER A 75 1.85 6.55 28.31
N LYS A 76 1.52 7.12 27.14
CA LYS A 76 0.58 8.24 27.04
C LYS A 76 -0.60 7.84 26.16
N VAL A 77 -0.31 7.64 24.87
CA VAL A 77 -1.24 7.29 23.81
C VAL A 77 -0.44 6.57 22.70
N GLY A 78 -1.11 5.76 21.88
CA GLY A 78 -0.52 5.03 20.78
C GLY A 78 -0.41 3.53 21.03
N PHE A 79 -0.38 2.79 19.94
CA PHE A 79 -0.26 1.34 19.95
C PHE A 79 0.60 0.85 18.77
N VAL A 80 1.12 -0.37 18.88
CA VAL A 80 1.67 -1.16 17.77
C VAL A 80 1.09 -2.56 17.86
N ILE A 81 0.58 -3.07 16.75
CA ILE A 81 0.10 -4.45 16.60
C ILE A 81 1.19 -5.25 15.90
N VAL A 82 1.77 -6.22 16.62
CA VAL A 82 2.85 -7.07 16.13
C VAL A 82 2.33 -8.47 15.86
N SER A 83 2.64 -9.04 14.70
CA SER A 83 2.27 -10.42 14.36
C SER A 83 2.80 -11.43 15.39
N GLY A 84 1.99 -12.44 15.68
CA GLY A 84 2.33 -13.58 16.55
C GLY A 84 3.06 -14.72 15.82
N ASP A 85 3.31 -14.57 14.53
CA ASP A 85 3.96 -15.57 13.67
C ASP A 85 4.95 -14.90 12.72
N ASP A 86 6.19 -15.41 12.65
CA ASP A 86 7.22 -14.81 11.81
C ASP A 86 7.15 -15.22 10.33
N ASN A 87 6.17 -16.05 9.97
CA ASN A 87 5.74 -16.24 8.60
C ASN A 87 4.88 -15.10 8.05
N ALA A 88 4.38 -14.20 8.90
CA ALA A 88 3.57 -13.06 8.48
C ALA A 88 4.37 -11.74 8.54
N PHE A 89 3.81 -10.69 7.95
CA PHE A 89 4.42 -9.37 7.99
C PHE A 89 4.53 -8.87 9.45
N PRO A 90 5.67 -8.31 9.90
CA PRO A 90 5.90 -8.09 11.34
C PRO A 90 4.94 -7.10 12.03
N ILE A 91 4.54 -6.03 11.33
CA ILE A 91 3.76 -4.93 11.90
C ILE A 91 2.44 -4.81 11.12
N ILE A 92 1.33 -5.04 11.82
CA ILE A 92 0.00 -5.07 11.23
C ILE A 92 -0.57 -3.66 11.15
N GLY A 93 -0.40 -2.92 12.24
CA GLY A 93 -0.72 -1.50 12.28
C GLY A 93 -0.23 -0.83 13.54
N TYR A 94 -0.29 0.49 13.55
CA TYR A 94 0.14 1.30 14.68
C TYR A 94 -0.56 2.65 14.69
N SER A 95 -0.50 3.32 15.84
CA SER A 95 -0.89 4.72 15.96
C SER A 95 -0.02 5.43 17.00
N PHE A 96 0.14 6.74 16.83
CA PHE A 96 0.81 7.61 17.80
C PHE A 96 -0.17 8.31 18.75
N ASP A 97 -1.43 8.44 18.36
CA ASP A 97 -2.40 9.38 18.97
C ASP A 97 -3.77 8.74 19.27
N SER A 98 -3.98 7.48 18.88
CA SER A 98 -5.15 6.71 19.27
C SER A 98 -4.80 5.62 20.29
N LYS A 99 -5.80 5.24 21.09
CA LYS A 99 -5.71 4.07 21.96
C LYS A 99 -6.34 2.89 21.28
N PHE A 100 -5.78 1.72 21.58
CA PHE A 100 -6.38 0.44 21.25
C PHE A 100 -7.12 -0.07 22.48
N ASP A 101 -8.36 0.38 22.67
CA ASP A 101 -9.17 -0.03 23.82
C ASP A 101 -9.78 -1.41 23.54
N LEU A 102 -9.19 -2.46 24.12
CA LEU A 102 -9.67 -3.83 23.96
C LEU A 102 -10.99 -4.12 24.67
N ASP A 103 -11.38 -3.28 25.64
CA ASP A 103 -12.56 -3.51 26.46
C ASP A 103 -13.81 -2.87 25.83
N ASN A 104 -13.64 -1.88 24.96
CA ASN A 104 -14.72 -1.15 24.31
C ASN A 104 -14.52 -1.03 22.79
N ILE A 105 -14.21 -2.16 22.16
CA ILE A 105 -14.05 -2.25 20.72
C ILE A 105 -15.45 -2.31 20.07
N PRO A 106 -15.79 -1.47 19.08
CA PRO A 106 -17.03 -1.60 18.29
C PRO A 106 -17.18 -3.00 17.66
N GLU A 107 -18.40 -3.51 17.48
CA GLU A 107 -18.65 -4.89 17.01
C GLU A 107 -17.88 -5.23 15.71
N SER A 108 -17.92 -4.34 14.72
CA SER A 108 -17.18 -4.47 13.46
C SER A 108 -15.65 -4.45 13.62
N ALA A 109 -15.14 -3.79 14.67
CA ALA A 109 -13.72 -3.73 15.01
C ALA A 109 -13.25 -4.97 15.81
N GLN A 110 -14.12 -5.53 16.66
CA GLN A 110 -13.90 -6.82 17.32
C GLN A 110 -13.82 -7.93 16.27
N TYR A 111 -14.71 -7.83 15.28
CA TYR A 111 -14.66 -8.62 14.07
C TYR A 111 -13.28 -8.47 13.40
N TRP A 112 -12.82 -7.24 13.08
CA TRP A 112 -11.48 -6.98 12.52
C TRP A 112 -10.36 -7.76 13.21
N LEU A 113 -10.29 -7.63 14.53
CA LEU A 113 -9.26 -8.19 15.40
C LEU A 113 -9.25 -9.71 15.49
N LYS A 114 -10.41 -10.36 15.50
CA LYS A 114 -10.50 -11.81 15.63
C LYS A 114 -9.84 -12.56 14.45
N ASN A 115 -9.55 -11.92 13.33
CA ASN A 115 -9.30 -12.64 12.06
C ASN A 115 -8.05 -12.25 11.30
N ILE A 116 -7.48 -11.09 11.62
CA ILE A 116 -6.02 -10.92 11.62
C ILE A 116 -5.39 -12.16 12.29
N SER A 117 -6.03 -12.66 13.35
CA SER A 117 -5.56 -13.84 14.06
C SER A 117 -5.53 -15.13 13.23
N GLU A 118 -6.38 -15.26 12.21
CA GLU A 118 -6.47 -16.40 11.31
C GLU A 118 -5.49 -16.27 10.13
N SER A 119 -5.40 -15.08 9.51
CA SER A 119 -4.48 -14.80 8.39
C SER A 119 -3.02 -15.07 8.76
N ILE A 120 -2.60 -14.56 9.92
CA ILE A 120 -1.24 -14.76 10.44
C ILE A 120 -0.89 -16.24 10.56
N LYS A 121 -1.86 -17.08 10.95
CA LYS A 121 -1.65 -18.52 11.14
C LYS A 121 -1.64 -19.30 9.83
N ASN A 122 -2.30 -18.80 8.79
CA ASN A 122 -2.32 -19.41 7.47
C ASN A 122 -1.18 -18.89 6.55
N SER A 123 -0.39 -17.90 7.00
CA SER A 123 0.72 -17.38 6.21
C SER A 123 1.83 -18.43 6.01
N THR A 124 2.21 -18.63 4.75
CA THR A 124 3.29 -19.55 4.33
C THR A 124 4.53 -18.81 3.80
N ASN A 125 4.54 -17.47 3.84
CA ASN A 125 5.51 -16.61 3.17
C ASN A 125 6.76 -16.27 4.03
N ALA A 126 7.22 -17.22 4.86
CA ALA A 126 8.35 -17.06 5.78
C ALA A 126 9.61 -16.43 5.17
N SER A 127 9.93 -16.85 3.94
CA SER A 127 11.15 -16.42 3.23
C SER A 127 11.13 -14.94 2.85
N CYS A 128 9.96 -14.37 2.57
CA CYS A 128 9.82 -12.98 2.14
C CYS A 128 9.97 -11.98 3.29
N TYR A 129 9.57 -12.36 4.50
CA TYR A 129 9.55 -11.45 5.65
C TYR A 129 10.73 -11.61 6.61
N LYS A 130 11.55 -12.66 6.45
CA LYS A 130 12.71 -12.92 7.31
C LYS A 130 13.64 -11.71 7.47
N ASN A 131 13.89 -10.98 6.39
CA ASN A 131 14.72 -9.77 6.41
C ASN A 131 14.06 -8.61 7.16
N LEU A 132 12.72 -8.48 7.09
CA LEU A 132 11.98 -7.46 7.84
C LEU A 132 11.96 -7.78 9.34
N TRP A 133 11.75 -9.04 9.71
CA TRP A 133 11.83 -9.50 11.10
C TRP A 133 13.22 -9.26 11.70
N ALA A 134 14.29 -9.58 10.96
CA ALA A 134 15.66 -9.30 11.37
C ALA A 134 15.90 -7.79 11.53
N LYS A 135 15.48 -6.99 10.54
CA LYS A 135 15.59 -5.53 10.56
C LYS A 135 14.89 -4.92 11.78
N TYR A 136 13.64 -5.29 12.06
CA TYR A 136 12.86 -4.68 13.15
C TYR A 136 13.33 -5.13 14.55
N SER A 137 14.01 -6.28 14.62
CA SER A 137 14.65 -6.75 15.84
C SER A 137 15.95 -6.00 16.16
N ASP A 138 16.60 -5.39 15.15
CA ASP A 138 17.84 -4.63 15.31
C ASP A 138 17.57 -3.12 15.35
N LYS A 139 17.79 -2.52 16.52
CA LYS A 139 17.64 -1.07 16.72
C LYS A 139 18.55 -0.29 15.77
N GLN A 140 19.81 -0.67 15.59
CA GLN A 140 20.77 0.07 14.76
C GLN A 140 20.38 0.04 13.27
N GLU A 141 19.87 -1.09 12.78
CA GLU A 141 19.35 -1.18 11.41
C GLU A 141 18.12 -0.28 11.21
N MET A 142 17.21 -0.23 12.18
CA MET A 142 16.08 0.70 12.15
C MET A 142 16.52 2.17 12.12
N LEU A 143 17.62 2.50 12.82
CA LEU A 143 18.19 3.85 12.81
C LEU A 143 18.82 4.21 11.45
N LYS A 144 19.42 3.25 10.73
CA LYS A 144 20.02 3.51 9.41
C LYS A 144 19.00 3.93 8.35
N THR A 145 17.77 3.42 8.44
CA THR A 145 16.69 3.76 7.50
C THR A 145 16.07 5.15 7.71
N GLN A 146 16.46 5.88 8.76
CA GLN A 146 15.90 7.19 9.12
C GLN A 146 16.35 8.34 8.21
N LYS A 147 17.41 8.16 7.42
CA LYS A 147 17.96 9.24 6.56
C LYS A 147 17.19 9.48 5.26
N LYS A 148 16.20 8.64 4.95
CA LYS A 148 15.47 8.72 3.68
C LYS A 148 14.16 9.46 3.90
N TYR A 149 14.07 10.69 3.40
CA TYR A 149 12.79 11.37 3.22
C TYR A 149 11.98 10.59 2.18
N LEU A 150 11.24 9.56 2.59
CA LEU A 150 10.15 9.09 1.72
C LEU A 150 8.96 10.00 1.99
N GLN A 151 8.33 10.42 0.91
CA GLN A 151 7.09 11.17 0.91
C GLN A 151 6.06 10.47 1.81
N SER A 152 5.34 11.27 2.59
CA SER A 152 4.29 10.82 3.48
C SER A 152 3.23 11.91 3.57
N VAL A 153 2.02 11.49 3.90
CA VAL A 153 0.89 12.39 4.11
C VAL A 153 0.31 12.08 5.49
N ALA A 154 0.30 13.09 6.36
CA ALA A 154 -0.31 12.98 7.67
C ALA A 154 -1.84 12.87 7.53
N PRO A 155 -2.55 12.23 8.48
CA PRO A 155 -4.00 12.07 8.40
C PRO A 155 -4.67 13.44 8.39
N PHE A 156 -5.45 13.72 7.35
CA PHE A 156 -6.07 15.04 7.17
C PHE A 156 -7.58 15.06 7.43
N VAL A 157 -8.24 13.91 7.59
CA VAL A 157 -9.65 13.85 8.01
C VAL A 157 -9.73 13.91 9.52
N THR A 158 -10.34 14.98 10.02
CA THR A 158 -10.39 15.28 11.46
C THR A 158 -11.61 14.68 12.16
N THR A 159 -12.67 14.31 11.42
CA THR A 159 -13.86 13.70 12.00
C THR A 159 -13.55 12.37 12.67
N ARG A 160 -14.33 12.06 13.71
CA ARG A 160 -14.28 10.82 14.48
C ARG A 160 -15.72 10.38 14.68
N TRP A 161 -16.42 10.18 13.57
CA TRP A 161 -17.85 9.87 13.57
C TRP A 161 -18.12 8.38 13.78
N ASP A 162 -19.37 8.07 14.11
CA ASP A 162 -19.85 6.72 14.41
C ASP A 162 -21.21 6.48 13.71
N GLN A 163 -21.82 5.32 13.96
CA GLN A 163 -23.05 4.88 13.30
C GLN A 163 -24.29 4.85 14.20
N GLY A 164 -24.09 4.90 15.53
CA GLY A 164 -25.14 4.76 16.53
C GLY A 164 -25.69 6.11 17.03
N ILE A 165 -26.00 6.14 18.33
CA ILE A 165 -26.63 7.29 19.02
C ILE A 165 -25.95 8.61 18.66
N ASN A 166 -26.75 9.64 18.37
CA ASN A 166 -26.37 10.99 17.90
C ASN A 166 -25.92 11.07 16.43
N TYR A 167 -25.68 9.95 15.75
CA TYR A 167 -25.37 9.89 14.32
C TYR A 167 -26.56 9.37 13.51
N ASN A 168 -27.47 8.62 14.14
CA ASN A 168 -28.58 7.92 13.49
C ASN A 168 -29.98 8.49 13.81
N ASN A 169 -30.08 9.69 14.39
CA ASN A 169 -31.36 10.26 14.83
C ASN A 169 -32.40 10.37 13.68
N ASP A 170 -31.94 10.61 12.45
CA ASP A 170 -32.80 10.70 11.26
C ASP A 170 -32.97 9.36 10.52
N CYS A 171 -32.27 8.30 10.95
CA CYS A 171 -32.43 6.97 10.36
C CYS A 171 -33.79 6.36 10.73
N PRO A 172 -34.29 5.35 9.97
CA PRO A 172 -35.58 4.73 10.25
C PRO A 172 -35.71 4.24 11.70
N VAL A 173 -36.88 4.46 12.30
CA VAL A 173 -37.19 4.05 13.67
C VAL A 173 -37.19 2.53 13.78
N ASN A 174 -36.44 2.01 14.74
CA ASN A 174 -36.41 0.59 15.09
C ASN A 174 -36.06 0.42 16.57
N SER A 175 -36.98 -0.15 17.35
CA SER A 175 -36.83 -0.27 18.81
C SER A 175 -35.67 -1.15 19.27
N GLN A 176 -35.12 -1.99 18.39
CA GLN A 176 -33.95 -2.82 18.69
C GLN A 176 -32.62 -2.09 18.42
N GLY A 177 -32.64 -0.98 17.69
CA GLY A 177 -31.45 -0.24 17.33
C GLY A 177 -31.03 0.81 18.37
N PRO A 178 -29.78 1.29 18.31
CA PRO A 178 -29.26 2.26 19.25
C PRO A 178 -30.08 3.56 19.21
N GLY A 179 -30.53 4.01 20.37
CA GLY A 179 -31.39 5.20 20.48
C GLY A 179 -32.81 5.01 19.93
N GLY A 180 -33.20 3.79 19.54
CA GLY A 180 -34.51 3.50 18.92
C GLY A 180 -34.55 3.67 17.40
N HIS A 181 -33.38 3.71 16.75
CA HIS A 181 -33.25 3.88 15.30
C HIS A 181 -32.27 2.85 14.71
N CYS A 182 -32.43 2.51 13.44
CA CYS A 182 -31.42 1.77 12.67
C CYS A 182 -30.06 2.49 12.71
N VAL A 183 -28.95 1.76 12.57
CA VAL A 183 -27.63 2.39 12.44
C VAL A 183 -27.44 3.04 11.07
N THR A 184 -26.55 4.03 10.95
CA THR A 184 -26.35 4.77 9.68
C THR A 184 -25.80 3.89 8.55
N GLY A 185 -24.91 2.94 8.88
CA GLY A 185 -24.16 2.13 7.92
C GLY A 185 -22.76 2.69 7.64
N CYS A 186 -21.79 1.78 7.45
CA CYS A 186 -20.37 2.13 7.29
C CYS A 186 -20.10 2.94 6.01
N VAL A 187 -20.75 2.59 4.90
CA VAL A 187 -20.60 3.29 3.61
C VAL A 187 -21.10 4.74 3.73
N ALA A 188 -22.27 4.96 4.33
CA ALA A 188 -22.81 6.29 4.56
C ALA A 188 -21.91 7.11 5.50
N THR A 189 -21.37 6.47 6.55
CA THR A 189 -20.46 7.10 7.51
C THR A 189 -19.13 7.52 6.87
N ALA A 190 -18.53 6.66 6.06
CA ALA A 190 -17.31 7.00 5.33
C ALA A 190 -17.58 8.14 4.33
N MET A 191 -18.63 8.02 3.52
CA MET A 191 -19.04 9.05 2.56
C MET A 191 -19.27 10.41 3.24
N ALA A 192 -20.01 10.46 4.34
CA ALA A 192 -20.29 11.69 5.07
C ALA A 192 -19.02 12.33 5.65
N GLN A 193 -18.07 11.54 6.15
CA GLN A 193 -16.77 12.04 6.62
C GLN A 193 -15.93 12.64 5.48
N ALA A 194 -15.92 12.00 4.30
CA ALA A 194 -15.27 12.56 3.11
C ALA A 194 -15.93 13.89 2.68
N MET A 195 -17.26 13.99 2.78
CA MET A 195 -17.97 15.22 2.47
C MET A 195 -17.69 16.33 3.47
N LYS A 196 -17.64 15.99 4.76
CA LYS A 196 -17.33 16.93 5.84
C LYS A 196 -15.90 17.47 5.74
N TYR A 197 -14.94 16.68 5.23
CA TYR A 197 -13.59 17.17 4.98
C TYR A 197 -13.57 18.42 4.08
N TYR A 198 -14.39 18.42 3.03
CA TYR A 198 -14.51 19.57 2.12
C TYR A 198 -15.52 20.62 2.58
N ASN A 199 -16.39 20.30 3.53
CA ASN A 199 -17.59 21.09 3.84
C ASN A 199 -18.40 21.38 2.55
N TYR A 200 -18.65 20.34 1.75
CA TYR A 200 -19.26 20.47 0.43
C TYR A 200 -20.29 19.35 0.17
N PRO A 201 -21.43 19.64 -0.49
CA PRO A 201 -21.84 20.93 -1.06
C PRO A 201 -22.57 21.83 -0.05
N GLU A 202 -22.72 23.11 -0.35
CA GLU A 202 -23.62 24.00 0.42
C GLU A 202 -25.08 23.54 0.35
N ARG A 203 -25.50 23.09 -0.84
CA ARG A 203 -26.85 22.64 -1.17
C ARG A 203 -26.77 21.41 -2.07
N GLY A 204 -27.61 20.41 -1.83
CA GLY A 204 -27.66 19.21 -2.66
C GLY A 204 -28.23 19.47 -4.07
N ASN A 205 -28.55 18.39 -4.77
CA ASN A 205 -29.13 18.42 -6.10
C ASN A 205 -30.15 17.30 -6.24
N ASP A 206 -31.22 17.56 -6.99
CA ASP A 206 -32.26 16.58 -7.28
C ASP A 206 -33.01 16.09 -6.01
N SER A 207 -33.82 15.03 -6.16
CA SER A 207 -34.63 14.44 -5.11
C SER A 207 -34.74 12.92 -5.25
N ILE A 208 -34.98 12.22 -4.14
CA ILE A 208 -35.25 10.77 -4.12
C ILE A 208 -36.58 10.51 -3.42
N LEU A 209 -37.39 9.66 -4.05
CA LEU A 209 -38.54 9.02 -3.38
C LEU A 209 -38.03 7.85 -2.54
N TYR A 210 -38.07 7.98 -1.22
CA TYR A 210 -37.49 6.99 -0.31
C TYR A 210 -38.48 5.89 0.05
N THR A 211 -39.56 6.20 0.80
CA THR A 211 -40.60 5.23 1.18
C THR A 211 -41.97 5.89 1.23
N GLY A 212 -43.01 5.17 0.77
CA GLY A 212 -44.43 5.47 1.05
C GLY A 212 -44.89 6.92 0.89
N ASP A 213 -44.38 7.63 -0.12
CA ASP A 213 -44.62 9.06 -0.45
C ASP A 213 -43.66 10.10 0.15
N VAL A 214 -42.62 9.69 0.87
CA VAL A 214 -41.57 10.60 1.37
C VAL A 214 -40.58 10.94 0.25
N ASN A 215 -40.67 12.16 -0.27
CA ASN A 215 -39.73 12.72 -1.24
C ASN A 215 -38.67 13.58 -0.53
N ILE A 216 -37.42 13.13 -0.53
CA ILE A 216 -36.28 13.88 0.01
C ILE A 216 -35.73 14.76 -1.11
N LYS A 217 -35.85 16.08 -0.94
CA LYS A 217 -35.35 17.06 -1.90
C LYS A 217 -34.00 17.57 -1.46
N PHE A 218 -32.92 16.97 -1.95
CA PHE A 218 -31.56 17.41 -1.64
C PHE A 218 -31.30 18.82 -2.15
N GLU A 219 -31.96 19.22 -3.24
CA GLU A 219 -31.97 20.62 -3.61
C GLU A 219 -32.45 21.48 -2.46
N ASP A 220 -33.50 21.20 -1.70
CA ASP A 220 -33.96 22.10 -0.62
C ASP A 220 -33.13 22.04 0.67
N THR A 221 -32.15 21.14 0.75
CA THR A 221 -31.32 20.93 1.93
C THR A 221 -30.05 21.79 1.92
N TYR A 222 -29.87 22.60 2.97
CA TYR A 222 -28.63 23.33 3.25
C TYR A 222 -27.83 22.61 4.34
N TYR A 223 -26.66 22.10 3.99
CA TYR A 223 -25.83 21.36 4.94
C TYR A 223 -25.13 22.31 5.92
N ARG A 224 -25.40 22.14 7.21
CA ARG A 224 -24.89 22.98 8.30
C ARG A 224 -23.46 22.61 8.68
N TRP A 225 -22.52 22.73 7.75
CA TRP A 225 -21.14 22.27 7.90
C TRP A 225 -20.48 22.80 9.18
N ASP A 226 -20.62 24.08 9.49
CA ASP A 226 -20.02 24.70 10.69
C ASP A 226 -20.55 24.13 12.01
N SER A 227 -21.76 23.57 12.00
CA SER A 227 -22.35 22.91 13.17
C SER A 227 -21.84 21.48 13.35
N MET A 228 -21.29 20.86 12.30
CA MET A 228 -20.82 19.47 12.34
C MET A 228 -19.41 19.41 12.96
N THR A 229 -19.33 18.98 14.22
CA THR A 229 -18.09 18.86 14.99
C THR A 229 -17.36 17.53 14.76
N THR A 230 -16.12 17.41 15.25
CA THR A 230 -15.30 16.18 15.17
C THR A 230 -16.01 14.95 15.73
N TYR A 231 -16.75 15.10 16.82
CA TYR A 231 -17.64 14.08 17.41
C TYR A 231 -19.06 14.64 17.45
N ALA A 232 -20.08 13.79 17.33
CA ALA A 232 -21.45 14.24 17.56
C ALA A 232 -21.65 14.61 19.04
N ASN A 233 -22.32 15.73 19.28
CA ASN A 233 -22.72 16.23 20.59
C ASN A 233 -24.10 16.88 20.49
N SER A 234 -24.64 17.40 21.60
CA SER A 234 -25.99 17.98 21.66
C SER A 234 -26.23 19.17 20.70
N THR A 235 -25.19 19.80 20.18
CA THR A 235 -25.29 20.93 19.23
C THR A 235 -25.03 20.53 17.78
N SER A 236 -24.46 19.34 17.54
CA SER A 236 -24.04 18.88 16.22
C SER A 236 -24.78 17.63 15.74
N ALA A 237 -25.43 16.88 16.64
CA ALA A 237 -26.10 15.64 16.35
C ALA A 237 -27.09 15.79 15.19
N ASP A 238 -28.02 16.75 15.25
CA ASP A 238 -29.03 16.96 14.22
C ASP A 238 -28.44 17.27 12.83
N ALA A 239 -27.33 18.01 12.77
CA ALA A 239 -26.66 18.31 11.50
C ALA A 239 -25.95 17.08 10.93
N ILE A 240 -25.28 16.30 11.80
CA ILE A 240 -24.54 15.12 11.41
C ILE A 240 -25.51 14.00 11.00
N SER A 241 -26.58 13.77 11.76
CA SER A 241 -27.55 12.72 11.47
C SER A 241 -28.33 12.97 10.18
N GLU A 242 -28.68 14.21 9.88
CA GLU A 242 -29.32 14.58 8.61
C GLU A 242 -28.40 14.27 7.42
N LEU A 243 -27.12 14.63 7.51
CA LEU A 243 -26.12 14.31 6.49
C LEU A 243 -25.97 12.78 6.33
N MET A 244 -25.79 12.06 7.43
CA MET A 244 -25.61 10.60 7.44
C MET A 244 -26.81 9.89 6.79
N PHE A 245 -28.03 10.33 7.12
CA PHE A 245 -29.24 9.79 6.56
C PHE A 245 -29.34 10.09 5.05
N HIS A 246 -29.06 11.33 4.63
CA HIS A 246 -29.04 11.68 3.20
C HIS A 246 -28.00 10.86 2.43
N CYS A 247 -26.78 10.69 2.97
CA CYS A 247 -25.79 9.80 2.38
C CYS A 247 -26.37 8.39 2.22
N GLY A 248 -26.93 7.79 3.28
CA GLY A 248 -27.50 6.45 3.23
C GLY A 248 -28.65 6.28 2.22
N VAL A 249 -29.59 7.22 2.15
CA VAL A 249 -30.71 7.15 1.20
C VAL A 249 -30.22 7.20 -0.26
N THR A 250 -29.24 8.05 -0.55
CA THR A 250 -28.71 8.20 -1.94
C THR A 250 -27.98 6.97 -2.48
N ILE A 251 -27.53 6.09 -1.59
CA ILE A 251 -26.86 4.81 -1.92
C ILE A 251 -27.75 3.61 -1.60
N PHE A 252 -29.07 3.80 -1.54
CA PHE A 252 -30.08 2.75 -1.34
C PHE A 252 -29.79 1.85 -0.12
N MET A 253 -29.42 2.47 1.00
CA MET A 253 -29.06 1.76 2.23
C MET A 253 -30.16 0.79 2.69
N ASN A 254 -29.79 -0.46 2.94
CA ASN A 254 -30.63 -1.43 3.61
C ASN A 254 -30.48 -1.25 5.13
N TYR A 255 -31.37 -0.47 5.74
CA TYR A 255 -31.27 -0.10 7.15
C TYR A 255 -31.65 -1.24 8.10
N GLY A 256 -30.79 -1.50 9.09
CA GLY A 256 -31.05 -2.45 10.17
C GLY A 256 -30.67 -1.92 11.55
N PRO A 257 -31.17 -2.56 12.63
CA PRO A 257 -30.96 -2.11 14.01
C PRO A 257 -29.51 -2.26 14.48
N ASN A 258 -28.80 -3.27 13.99
CA ASN A 258 -27.40 -3.56 14.38
C ASN A 258 -26.41 -3.29 13.23
N GLU A 259 -26.87 -3.46 11.99
CA GLU A 259 -26.07 -3.27 10.79
C GLU A 259 -26.95 -2.70 9.68
N SER A 260 -26.39 -1.78 8.91
CA SER A 260 -26.99 -1.24 7.69
C SER A 260 -25.99 -1.37 6.55
N GLY A 261 -26.40 -2.00 5.45
CA GLY A 261 -25.49 -2.43 4.39
C GLY A 261 -25.90 -1.95 3.00
N THR A 262 -24.89 -1.68 2.16
CA THR A 262 -25.03 -1.36 0.73
C THR A 262 -23.68 -1.53 0.01
N MET A 263 -23.67 -1.26 -1.29
CA MET A 263 -22.50 -1.32 -2.17
C MET A 263 -21.76 0.02 -2.23
N THR A 264 -20.43 -0.02 -2.03
CA THR A 264 -19.56 1.17 -2.14
C THR A 264 -19.53 1.74 -3.57
N GLU A 265 -19.80 0.89 -4.57
CA GLU A 265 -19.89 1.25 -6.00
C GLU A 265 -20.93 2.33 -6.29
N LEU A 266 -21.90 2.54 -5.41
CA LEU A 266 -22.97 3.52 -5.57
C LEU A 266 -22.56 4.94 -5.14
N VAL A 267 -21.49 5.07 -4.36
CA VAL A 267 -21.02 6.35 -3.82
C VAL A 267 -20.64 7.37 -4.91
N PRO A 268 -19.90 7.03 -5.99
CA PRO A 268 -19.61 7.97 -7.07
C PRO A 268 -20.86 8.58 -7.70
N TYR A 269 -21.87 7.75 -7.99
CA TYR A 269 -23.13 8.21 -8.55
C TYR A 269 -23.83 9.18 -7.59
N ALA A 270 -23.91 8.82 -6.31
CA ALA A 270 -24.53 9.67 -5.31
C ALA A 270 -23.82 11.02 -5.16
N LEU A 271 -22.48 10.99 -5.02
CA LEU A 271 -21.64 12.17 -4.94
C LEU A 271 -21.84 13.09 -6.15
N MET A 272 -21.81 12.56 -7.36
CA MET A 272 -21.95 13.34 -8.60
C MET A 272 -23.36 13.93 -8.76
N HIS A 273 -24.40 13.12 -8.59
CA HIS A 273 -25.76 13.50 -8.97
C HIS A 273 -26.56 14.20 -7.86
N TYR A 274 -26.38 13.79 -6.60
CA TYR A 274 -27.12 14.36 -5.47
C TYR A 274 -26.31 15.37 -4.66
N PHE A 275 -24.97 15.27 -4.71
CA PHE A 275 -24.09 16.15 -3.91
C PHE A 275 -23.14 17.01 -4.75
N ARG A 276 -23.32 17.06 -6.08
CA ARG A 276 -22.60 17.94 -7.00
C ARG A 276 -21.07 17.77 -6.93
N TYR A 277 -20.55 16.59 -6.64
CA TYR A 277 -19.10 16.36 -6.65
C TYR A 277 -18.54 16.28 -8.07
N HIS A 278 -17.23 16.36 -8.15
CA HIS A 278 -16.49 16.31 -9.39
C HIS A 278 -16.75 15.03 -10.19
N PRO A 279 -16.93 15.10 -11.53
CA PRO A 279 -17.22 13.92 -12.38
C PRO A 279 -16.07 12.90 -12.46
N ALA A 280 -14.90 13.23 -11.93
CA ALA A 280 -13.76 12.32 -11.84
C ALA A 280 -13.91 11.30 -10.70
N VAL A 281 -14.85 11.51 -9.78
CA VAL A 281 -15.12 10.57 -8.69
C VAL A 281 -15.46 9.21 -9.28
N ALA A 282 -14.74 8.18 -8.86
CA ALA A 282 -14.86 6.87 -9.46
C ALA A 282 -14.66 5.77 -8.42
N TYR A 283 -15.42 4.70 -8.56
CA TYR A 283 -15.15 3.46 -7.86
C TYR A 283 -14.14 2.65 -8.66
N LEU A 284 -13.13 2.16 -7.96
CA LEU A 284 -12.03 1.39 -8.52
C LEU A 284 -11.96 0.07 -7.79
N ASP A 285 -12.02 -1.03 -8.54
CA ASP A 285 -11.92 -2.38 -8.00
C ASP A 285 -10.46 -2.83 -8.04
N ARG A 286 -9.91 -3.14 -6.87
CA ARG A 286 -8.52 -3.57 -6.67
C ARG A 286 -8.10 -4.71 -7.57
N LYS A 287 -9.01 -5.62 -7.92
CA LYS A 287 -8.70 -6.82 -8.71
C LYS A 287 -8.22 -6.50 -10.13
N HIS A 288 -8.45 -5.27 -10.59
CA HIS A 288 -8.01 -4.79 -11.89
C HIS A 288 -6.62 -4.14 -11.88
N TYR A 289 -5.96 -4.08 -10.73
CA TYR A 289 -4.68 -3.41 -10.56
C TYR A 289 -3.64 -4.36 -9.94
N THR A 290 -2.38 -4.22 -10.35
CA THR A 290 -1.25 -4.78 -9.61
C THR A 290 -1.04 -4.02 -8.29
N ASP A 291 -0.31 -4.61 -7.34
CA ASP A 291 0.01 -3.96 -6.05
C ASP A 291 0.65 -2.60 -6.24
N LYS A 292 1.56 -2.47 -7.21
CA LYS A 292 2.24 -1.22 -7.51
C LYS A 292 1.29 -0.17 -8.11
N GLU A 293 0.41 -0.55 -9.03
CA GLU A 293 -0.55 0.39 -9.63
C GLU A 293 -1.55 0.88 -8.59
N TRP A 294 -2.04 -0.02 -7.74
CA TRP A 294 -2.94 0.34 -6.65
C TRP A 294 -2.27 1.26 -5.63
N ASP A 295 -1.04 0.94 -5.19
CA ASP A 295 -0.24 1.78 -4.30
C ASP A 295 -0.12 3.21 -4.82
N VAL A 296 0.28 3.34 -6.09
CA VAL A 296 0.42 4.62 -6.77
C VAL A 296 -0.91 5.36 -6.80
N LEU A 297 -2.01 4.68 -7.12
CA LEU A 297 -3.33 5.27 -7.22
C LEU A 297 -3.82 5.85 -5.88
N ILE A 298 -3.62 5.10 -4.80
CA ILE A 298 -4.02 5.53 -3.46
C ILE A 298 -3.12 6.70 -3.02
N ARG A 299 -1.79 6.61 -3.17
CA ARG A 299 -0.88 7.72 -2.85
C ARG A 299 -1.19 8.97 -3.64
N ASP A 300 -1.55 8.83 -4.90
CA ASP A 300 -1.88 9.94 -5.79
C ASP A 300 -3.02 10.81 -5.28
N ASN A 301 -4.05 10.16 -4.74
CA ASN A 301 -5.18 10.83 -4.11
C ASN A 301 -4.75 11.50 -2.80
N LEU A 302 -3.98 10.79 -1.98
CA LEU A 302 -3.54 11.29 -0.68
C LEU A 302 -2.54 12.45 -0.79
N ASP A 303 -1.63 12.43 -1.76
CA ASP A 303 -0.70 13.52 -2.07
C ASP A 303 -1.47 14.79 -2.47
N MET A 304 -2.61 14.61 -3.15
CA MET A 304 -3.56 15.70 -3.48
C MET A 304 -4.52 16.04 -2.33
N HIS A 305 -4.38 15.41 -1.16
CA HIS A 305 -5.26 15.55 0.00
C HIS A 305 -6.73 15.22 -0.31
N HIS A 306 -6.96 14.29 -1.23
CA HIS A 306 -8.29 13.76 -1.51
C HIS A 306 -8.55 12.55 -0.59
N PRO A 307 -9.55 12.61 0.30
CA PRO A 307 -9.91 11.46 1.12
C PRO A 307 -10.49 10.37 0.21
N ILE A 308 -10.21 9.11 0.55
CA ILE A 308 -10.67 7.95 -0.19
C ILE A 308 -11.67 7.20 0.68
N VAL A 309 -12.86 6.91 0.16
CA VAL A 309 -13.74 5.92 0.78
C VAL A 309 -13.25 4.55 0.33
N TYR A 310 -12.58 3.84 1.22
CA TYR A 310 -12.03 2.52 0.96
C TYR A 310 -13.01 1.46 1.47
N SER A 311 -13.07 0.32 0.80
CA SER A 311 -13.87 -0.82 1.23
C SER A 311 -13.20 -2.14 0.92
N GLY A 312 -13.68 -3.19 1.58
CA GLY A 312 -13.38 -4.57 1.24
C GLY A 312 -14.42 -5.50 1.83
N SER A 313 -14.44 -6.74 1.34
CA SER A 313 -15.42 -7.75 1.76
C SER A 313 -14.80 -9.13 1.96
N GLY A 314 -15.49 -10.02 2.68
CA GLY A 314 -15.09 -11.42 2.77
C GLY A 314 -16.20 -12.30 3.37
N MET A 315 -15.85 -13.50 3.84
CA MET A 315 -16.75 -14.63 4.13
C MET A 315 -18.05 -14.40 4.92
N ASP A 316 -18.16 -13.36 5.72
CA ASP A 316 -19.31 -13.08 6.59
C ASP A 316 -19.71 -11.56 6.57
N GLY A 317 -19.15 -10.72 5.66
CA GLY A 317 -19.54 -9.30 5.55
C GLY A 317 -18.54 -8.36 4.86
N GLY A 318 -18.99 -7.12 4.61
CA GLY A 318 -18.18 -6.05 4.01
C GLY A 318 -18.07 -4.84 4.94
N HIS A 319 -17.04 -4.02 4.77
CA HIS A 319 -16.86 -2.78 5.52
C HIS A 319 -16.34 -1.65 4.63
N ALA A 320 -16.65 -0.41 5.00
CA ALA A 320 -16.15 0.79 4.35
C ALA A 320 -15.62 1.79 5.40
N TRP A 321 -14.52 2.45 5.07
CA TRP A 321 -13.81 3.38 5.95
C TRP A 321 -13.12 4.48 5.14
N ILE A 322 -12.52 5.44 5.82
CA ILE A 322 -11.74 6.51 5.18
C ILE A 322 -10.27 6.16 5.18
N CYS A 323 -9.62 6.32 4.02
CA CYS A 323 -8.17 6.39 3.90
C CYS A 323 -7.76 7.86 3.62
N ASP A 324 -6.95 8.43 4.50
CA ASP A 324 -6.65 9.87 4.54
C ASP A 324 -5.18 10.19 4.89
N GLY A 325 -4.29 9.23 4.74
CA GLY A 325 -2.86 9.46 4.92
C GLY A 325 -2.03 8.21 4.66
N TYR A 326 -0.70 8.36 4.57
CA TYR A 326 0.20 7.23 4.44
C TYR A 326 1.59 7.54 5.00
N GLN A 327 2.31 6.48 5.38
CA GLN A 327 3.71 6.51 5.75
C GLN A 327 4.45 5.42 4.97
N ASP A 328 5.52 5.84 4.29
CA ASP A 328 6.59 4.95 3.81
C ASP A 328 6.14 3.98 2.72
N THR A 329 5.11 4.37 1.96
CA THR A 329 4.38 3.61 0.91
C THR A 329 3.78 2.28 1.36
N CYS A 330 4.08 1.79 2.55
CA CYS A 330 3.61 0.50 3.05
C CYS A 330 2.41 0.62 4.00
N PHE A 331 2.25 1.76 4.67
CA PHE A 331 1.22 1.94 5.67
C PHE A 331 0.28 3.09 5.32
N TYR A 332 -1.02 2.82 5.35
CA TYR A 332 -2.06 3.79 5.06
C TYR A 332 -2.86 4.07 6.33
N HIS A 333 -3.13 5.34 6.58
CA HIS A 333 -3.94 5.74 7.71
C HIS A 333 -5.40 5.48 7.39
N PHE A 334 -6.07 4.75 8.29
CA PHE A 334 -7.49 4.46 8.20
C PHE A 334 -8.25 5.08 9.37
N ASN A 335 -9.33 5.76 9.01
CA ASN A 335 -10.39 6.17 9.92
C ASN A 335 -11.60 5.25 9.73
N TRP A 336 -11.80 4.35 10.68
CA TRP A 336 -12.76 3.26 10.57
C TRP A 336 -14.23 3.68 10.74
N GLY A 337 -14.50 4.92 11.16
CA GLY A 337 -15.86 5.39 11.43
C GLY A 337 -16.44 4.87 12.74
N TRP A 338 -15.60 4.76 13.77
CA TRP A 338 -15.98 4.25 15.09
C TRP A 338 -15.50 5.16 16.24
N SER A 339 -15.90 6.42 16.21
CA SER A 339 -15.52 7.40 17.25
C SER A 339 -14.00 7.55 17.44
N GLY A 340 -13.22 7.27 16.39
CA GLY A 340 -11.76 7.29 16.44
C GLY A 340 -11.08 6.05 17.03
N SER A 341 -11.85 5.07 17.50
CA SER A 341 -11.31 3.81 17.98
C SER A 341 -10.55 3.10 16.85
N SER A 342 -9.35 2.62 17.16
CA SER A 342 -8.49 1.87 16.23
C SER A 342 -8.03 2.64 14.99
N ASN A 343 -8.26 3.96 14.89
CA ASN A 343 -7.70 4.75 13.81
C ASN A 343 -6.17 4.67 13.86
N GLY A 344 -5.53 4.54 12.71
CA GLY A 344 -4.09 4.33 12.66
C GLY A 344 -3.61 3.91 11.29
N TYR A 345 -2.32 3.62 11.22
CA TYR A 345 -1.61 3.21 10.02
C TYR A 345 -1.60 1.70 9.89
N PHE A 346 -2.08 1.17 8.77
CA PHE A 346 -2.24 -0.26 8.52
C PHE A 346 -1.60 -0.68 7.19
N TYR A 347 -1.11 -1.91 7.16
CA TYR A 347 -0.58 -2.52 5.94
C TYR A 347 -1.73 -2.96 5.03
N TYR A 348 -1.81 -2.40 3.82
CA TYR A 348 -2.99 -2.55 2.93
C TYR A 348 -2.98 -3.82 2.05
N ASN A 349 -1.83 -4.44 1.82
CA ASN A 349 -1.72 -5.66 1.00
C ASN A 349 -2.10 -6.94 1.78
N ASP A 350 -2.35 -6.83 3.09
CA ASP A 350 -2.90 -7.91 3.92
C ASP A 350 -4.00 -7.34 4.80
N LEU A 351 -5.09 -6.91 4.15
CA LEU A 351 -6.29 -6.39 4.78
C LEU A 351 -7.17 -7.57 5.17
N THR A 352 -6.93 -8.15 6.35
CA THR A 352 -7.75 -9.24 6.90
C THR A 352 -8.57 -8.84 8.14
N PRO A 353 -9.54 -7.91 8.04
CA PRO A 353 -10.54 -7.70 9.08
C PRO A 353 -11.60 -8.74 9.16
N GLY A 354 -12.10 -9.07 10.33
CA GLY A 354 -13.49 -9.48 10.42
C GLY A 354 -13.62 -10.97 10.41
N GLY A 355 -12.75 -11.68 9.70
CA GLY A 355 -13.02 -13.05 9.25
C GLY A 355 -13.01 -13.05 7.74
N TYR A 356 -12.82 -11.84 7.21
CA TYR A 356 -12.87 -11.46 5.85
C TYR A 356 -11.45 -11.19 5.48
N SER A 357 -10.96 -12.03 4.60
CA SER A 357 -10.06 -11.53 3.61
C SER A 357 -10.78 -10.40 2.88
N PHE A 358 -10.69 -9.17 3.38
CA PHE A 358 -10.87 -7.98 2.58
C PHE A 358 -9.74 -7.85 1.59
N ASN A 359 -8.90 -8.87 1.35
CA ASN A 359 -8.13 -8.96 0.10
C ASN A 359 -9.05 -9.33 -1.09
N ASN A 360 -10.30 -9.70 -0.81
CA ASN A 360 -11.34 -9.95 -1.81
C ASN A 360 -12.18 -8.69 -1.99
N ASP A 361 -12.53 -8.40 -3.25
CA ASP A 361 -13.39 -7.29 -3.66
C ASP A 361 -13.05 -5.96 -2.96
N GLN A 362 -11.75 -5.67 -2.81
CA GLN A 362 -11.31 -4.36 -2.34
C GLN A 362 -11.73 -3.30 -3.34
N GLY A 363 -12.23 -2.20 -2.81
CA GLY A 363 -12.70 -1.07 -3.58
C GLY A 363 -12.17 0.22 -3.00
N ALA A 364 -12.00 1.21 -3.85
CA ALA A 364 -11.73 2.57 -3.44
C ALA A 364 -12.59 3.52 -4.28
N VAL A 365 -13.30 4.41 -3.61
CA VAL A 365 -13.87 5.60 -4.25
C VAL A 365 -12.81 6.68 -4.18
N ALA A 366 -12.16 6.91 -5.31
CA ALA A 366 -11.10 7.89 -5.49
C ALA A 366 -11.63 9.17 -6.13
N ASN A 367 -10.78 10.20 -6.18
CA ASN A 367 -11.05 11.50 -6.76
C ASN A 367 -12.29 12.19 -6.16
N ILE A 368 -12.54 11.98 -4.86
CA ILE A 368 -13.59 12.69 -4.15
C ILE A 368 -13.12 14.12 -3.95
N MET A 369 -13.69 15.06 -4.69
CA MET A 369 -13.41 16.49 -4.61
C MET A 369 -14.60 17.34 -5.08
N PRO A 370 -14.71 18.61 -4.63
CA PRO A 370 -15.73 19.54 -5.11
C PRO A 370 -15.71 19.71 -6.64
N TYR A 371 -16.85 20.09 -7.23
CA TYR A 371 -17.02 20.15 -8.70
C TYR A 371 -15.99 21.01 -9.42
N ASN A 372 -15.61 22.15 -8.85
CA ASN A 372 -14.69 23.10 -9.47
C ASN A 372 -13.22 22.82 -9.11
N SER A 373 -12.91 21.73 -8.40
CA SER A 373 -11.53 21.36 -8.12
C SER A 373 -10.78 21.02 -9.40
N PRO A 374 -9.50 21.42 -9.55
CA PRO A 374 -8.70 21.05 -10.70
C PRO A 374 -8.41 19.55 -10.72
N TYR A 375 -8.31 18.97 -11.92
CA TYR A 375 -7.96 17.55 -12.10
C TYR A 375 -6.56 17.19 -11.59
N CYS A 376 -5.64 18.16 -11.58
CA CYS A 376 -4.29 18.03 -11.08
C CYS A 376 -3.91 19.26 -10.24
N ALA A 377 -2.80 19.15 -9.51
CA ALA A 377 -2.24 20.23 -8.71
C ALA A 377 -0.72 20.33 -8.92
N GLY A 378 -0.13 21.46 -8.51
CA GLY A 378 1.31 21.65 -8.50
C GLY A 378 2.01 20.97 -7.32
N GLY A 379 3.31 20.72 -7.47
CA GLY A 379 4.18 20.20 -6.43
C GLY A 379 4.21 18.67 -6.29
N ARG A 380 3.70 17.91 -7.27
CA ARG A 380 3.69 16.45 -7.18
C ARG A 380 5.10 15.88 -7.38
N VAL A 381 5.61 15.15 -6.39
CA VAL A 381 6.90 14.46 -6.51
C VAL A 381 6.66 12.96 -6.77
N MET A 382 7.36 12.41 -7.76
CA MET A 382 7.30 11.00 -8.13
C MET A 382 8.66 10.35 -7.93
N THR A 383 8.74 9.38 -7.03
CA THR A 383 9.98 8.69 -6.64
C THR A 383 10.07 7.25 -7.14
N ASP A 384 9.04 6.78 -7.86
CA ASP A 384 8.98 5.42 -8.40
C ASP A 384 9.97 5.24 -9.57
N TYR A 385 10.58 4.06 -9.75
CA TYR A 385 11.52 3.82 -10.86
C TYR A 385 10.86 3.72 -12.24
N SER A 386 9.55 3.48 -12.28
CA SER A 386 8.74 3.53 -13.49
C SER A 386 7.29 3.69 -13.11
N ARG A 387 6.53 4.46 -13.88
CA ARG A 387 5.14 4.78 -13.53
C ARG A 387 4.40 5.47 -14.70
N SER A 388 3.09 5.25 -14.74
CA SER A 388 2.13 6.00 -15.57
C SER A 388 1.50 7.17 -14.79
N PHE A 389 1.25 8.28 -15.47
CA PHE A 389 0.56 9.46 -14.93
C PHE A 389 -0.03 10.31 -16.07
N GLY A 390 -0.92 11.24 -15.73
CA GLY A 390 -1.49 12.19 -16.69
C GLY A 390 -1.92 13.48 -15.99
N ASP A 391 -2.60 14.36 -16.71
CA ASP A 391 -3.19 15.60 -16.17
C ASP A 391 -4.43 15.34 -15.30
N GLY A 392 -4.83 14.08 -15.14
CA GLY A 392 -5.92 13.66 -14.26
C GLY A 392 -7.32 13.73 -14.90
N SER A 393 -7.44 14.37 -16.06
CA SER A 393 -8.69 14.49 -16.82
C SER A 393 -9.21 13.14 -17.33
N SER A 394 -8.32 12.20 -17.61
CA SER A 394 -8.64 10.84 -18.06
C SER A 394 -9.61 10.85 -19.24
N TYR A 395 -10.84 10.37 -19.08
CA TYR A 395 -11.86 10.37 -20.14
C TYR A 395 -12.64 11.69 -20.28
N SER A 396 -12.38 12.67 -19.43
CA SER A 396 -12.99 14.00 -19.47
C SER A 396 -12.10 15.02 -20.18
N TYR A 397 -12.56 16.25 -20.29
CA TYR A 397 -11.73 17.36 -20.74
C TYR A 397 -11.10 18.07 -19.55
N TYR A 398 -9.83 18.48 -19.68
CA TYR A 398 -9.16 19.27 -18.64
C TYR A 398 -9.84 20.63 -18.43
N TRP A 399 -9.67 21.22 -17.25
CA TRP A 399 -10.22 22.53 -16.95
C TRP A 399 -9.42 23.66 -17.57
N ASN A 400 -10.12 24.74 -17.93
CA ASN A 400 -9.46 25.99 -18.29
C ASN A 400 -8.70 26.52 -17.07
N ASN A 401 -7.63 27.27 -17.30
CA ASN A 401 -6.76 27.81 -16.25
C ASN A 401 -6.12 26.71 -15.37
N THR A 402 -5.90 25.52 -15.93
CA THR A 402 -5.14 24.46 -15.28
C THR A 402 -3.69 24.89 -15.15
N ASN A 403 -3.09 24.62 -13.98
CA ASN A 403 -1.67 24.85 -13.72
C ASN A 403 -1.16 23.75 -12.79
N CYS A 404 -0.43 22.80 -13.36
CA CYS A 404 0.04 21.61 -12.67
C CYS A 404 1.51 21.38 -12.94
N ASP A 405 2.19 20.75 -11.99
CA ASP A 405 3.59 20.39 -12.15
C ASP A 405 3.93 19.07 -11.44
N TRP A 406 4.90 18.37 -12.02
CA TRP A 406 5.37 17.08 -11.57
C TRP A 406 6.90 17.05 -11.57
N LEU A 407 7.50 16.65 -10.45
CA LEU A 407 8.92 16.34 -10.33
C LEU A 407 9.11 14.83 -10.31
N ILE A 408 9.71 14.27 -11.36
CA ILE A 408 10.21 12.90 -11.35
C ILE A 408 11.61 12.93 -10.76
N ALA A 409 11.77 12.42 -9.53
CA ALA A 409 13.05 12.36 -8.82
C ALA A 409 13.24 11.03 -8.02
N PRO A 410 13.28 9.87 -8.67
CA PRO A 410 13.67 8.61 -8.03
C PRO A 410 15.13 8.64 -7.56
N ASP A 411 15.44 7.96 -6.47
CA ASP A 411 16.82 7.87 -6.00
C ASP A 411 17.64 6.90 -6.84
N SER A 412 18.95 7.13 -6.90
CA SER A 412 19.92 6.16 -7.45
C SER A 412 19.67 5.80 -8.91
N ILE A 413 19.25 6.78 -9.73
CA ILE A 413 19.06 6.62 -11.18
C ILE A 413 20.02 7.50 -11.99
N GLU A 414 20.40 7.02 -13.16
CA GLU A 414 21.27 7.71 -14.11
C GLU A 414 20.46 8.63 -15.02
N LYS A 415 19.33 8.12 -15.55
CA LYS A 415 18.47 8.80 -16.53
C LYS A 415 17.01 8.40 -16.39
N ILE A 416 16.14 9.26 -16.91
CA ILE A 416 14.69 9.10 -17.02
C ILE A 416 14.33 9.13 -18.50
N THR A 417 13.55 8.15 -18.95
CA THR A 417 12.91 8.12 -20.27
C THR A 417 11.44 8.39 -20.08
N LEU A 418 10.91 9.48 -20.66
CA LEU A 418 9.51 9.88 -20.62
C LEU A 418 8.89 9.68 -22.01
N THR A 419 7.72 9.04 -22.05
CA THR A 419 6.95 8.76 -23.27
C THR A 419 5.49 9.13 -23.05
N PHE A 420 4.94 10.01 -23.88
CA PHE A 420 3.51 10.31 -23.89
C PHE A 420 2.75 9.20 -24.62
N THR A 421 1.64 8.74 -24.05
CA THR A 421 0.76 7.71 -24.63
C THR A 421 -0.49 8.31 -25.24
N THR A 422 -0.97 9.44 -24.69
CA THR A 422 -2.06 10.25 -25.27
C THR A 422 -1.65 11.72 -25.19
N PHE A 423 -2.10 12.54 -26.14
CA PHE A 423 -1.81 13.98 -26.14
C PHE A 423 -2.84 14.75 -26.97
N ASN A 424 -3.65 15.57 -26.32
CA ASN A 424 -4.67 16.40 -26.94
C ASN A 424 -4.92 17.67 -26.10
N THR A 425 -4.19 18.73 -26.45
CA THR A 425 -4.25 20.05 -25.83
C THR A 425 -4.60 21.11 -26.88
N GLN A 426 -5.07 22.29 -26.45
CA GLN A 426 -5.32 23.39 -27.39
C GLN A 426 -4.01 23.81 -28.06
N ALA A 427 -3.95 23.67 -29.38
CA ALA A 427 -2.76 23.99 -30.16
C ALA A 427 -2.34 25.47 -29.98
N ASN A 428 -1.04 25.68 -29.72
CA ASN A 428 -0.40 26.98 -29.54
C ASN A 428 -0.93 27.83 -28.37
N ALA A 429 -1.65 27.22 -27.43
CA ALA A 429 -2.35 27.91 -26.36
C ALA A 429 -2.11 27.23 -25.02
N ASP A 430 -2.28 25.91 -24.99
CA ASP A 430 -2.08 25.10 -23.78
C ASP A 430 -0.83 24.25 -23.97
N PHE A 431 0.02 24.21 -22.95
CA PHE A 431 1.38 23.68 -23.10
C PHE A 431 1.74 22.69 -22.01
N VAL A 432 2.31 21.56 -22.45
CA VAL A 432 3.12 20.68 -21.60
C VAL A 432 4.58 21.04 -21.83
N SER A 433 5.27 21.52 -20.79
CA SER A 433 6.69 21.87 -20.85
C SER A 433 7.51 20.92 -19.96
N VAL A 434 8.61 20.42 -20.49
CA VAL A 434 9.49 19.44 -19.84
C VAL A 434 10.88 20.06 -19.69
N PHE A 435 11.40 20.02 -18.46
CA PHE A 435 12.66 20.62 -18.04
C PHE A 435 13.60 19.54 -17.50
N ASP A 436 14.88 19.61 -17.87
CA ASP A 436 15.91 18.65 -17.51
C ASP A 436 16.55 18.98 -16.15
N GLY A 437 15.77 18.85 -15.09
CA GLY A 437 16.20 19.16 -13.72
C GLY A 437 15.07 19.11 -12.71
N ALA A 438 15.24 19.80 -11.59
CA ALA A 438 14.34 19.72 -10.43
C ALA A 438 13.16 20.69 -10.47
N ASP A 439 13.22 21.73 -11.32
CA ASP A 439 12.23 22.80 -11.37
C ASP A 439 12.25 23.53 -12.73
N ALA A 440 11.38 24.53 -12.89
CA ALA A 440 11.23 25.31 -14.12
C ALA A 440 12.43 26.23 -14.47
N SER A 441 13.44 26.35 -13.59
CA SER A 441 14.68 27.07 -13.89
C SER A 441 15.70 26.20 -14.64
N ALA A 442 15.49 24.88 -14.69
CA ALA A 442 16.32 23.94 -15.42
C ALA A 442 16.18 24.10 -16.95
N PRO A 443 17.10 23.52 -17.75
CA PRO A 443 17.02 23.61 -19.21
C PRO A 443 15.71 23.03 -19.76
N LEU A 444 14.96 23.83 -20.52
CA LEU A 444 13.77 23.39 -21.24
C LEU A 444 14.17 22.46 -22.38
N ILE A 445 13.72 21.20 -22.34
CA ILE A 445 14.02 20.19 -23.35
C ILE A 445 12.85 19.92 -24.30
N GLY A 446 11.63 20.32 -23.92
CA GLY A 446 10.47 20.17 -24.77
C GLY A 446 9.32 21.08 -24.34
N LYS A 447 8.60 21.63 -25.32
CA LYS A 447 7.35 22.38 -25.10
C LYS A 447 6.37 21.99 -26.19
N TYR A 448 5.26 21.37 -25.80
CA TYR A 448 4.33 20.69 -26.71
C TYR A 448 2.91 21.21 -26.54
N SER A 449 2.17 21.27 -27.64
CA SER A 449 0.74 21.65 -27.69
C SER A 449 0.07 20.98 -28.89
N GLY A 450 -1.26 20.94 -28.91
CA GLY A 450 -2.03 20.31 -29.99
C GLY A 450 -2.31 18.83 -29.75
N ASN A 451 -2.52 18.08 -30.82
CA ASN A 451 -2.95 16.67 -30.78
C ASN A 451 -1.90 15.67 -31.33
N GLN A 452 -0.69 16.15 -31.58
CA GLN A 452 0.41 15.29 -32.03
C GLN A 452 1.16 14.78 -30.81
N LEU A 453 1.40 13.47 -30.76
CA LEU A 453 2.20 12.87 -29.68
C LEU A 453 3.60 13.47 -29.67
N PRO A 454 4.08 13.98 -28.52
CA PRO A 454 5.46 14.41 -28.36
C PRO A 454 6.45 13.26 -28.63
N PRO A 455 7.67 13.56 -29.12
CA PRO A 455 8.72 12.55 -29.23
C PRO A 455 9.13 12.01 -27.85
N VAL A 456 9.78 10.85 -27.81
CA VAL A 456 10.36 10.30 -26.58
C VAL A 456 11.43 11.26 -26.03
N ILE A 457 11.35 11.54 -24.74
CA ILE A 457 12.25 12.46 -24.04
C ILE A 457 13.16 11.66 -23.12
N ILE A 458 14.46 11.94 -23.17
CA ILE A 458 15.47 11.30 -22.32
C ILE A 458 16.19 12.41 -21.56
N SER A 459 16.16 12.36 -20.22
CA SER A 459 16.87 13.32 -19.37
C SER A 459 18.39 13.16 -19.47
N SER A 460 19.13 14.23 -19.18
CA SER A 460 20.58 14.13 -19.04
C SER A 460 21.01 13.63 -17.66
N GLY A 461 20.14 13.76 -16.65
CA GLY A 461 20.41 13.37 -15.26
C GLY A 461 19.26 12.63 -14.57
N ASP A 462 19.26 12.71 -13.24
CA ASP A 462 18.39 11.93 -12.35
C ASP A 462 17.03 12.58 -12.04
N LYS A 463 16.73 13.73 -12.66
CA LYS A 463 15.49 14.49 -12.42
C LYS A 463 14.89 15.00 -13.73
N LEU A 464 13.57 15.04 -13.76
CA LEU A 464 12.78 15.61 -14.85
C LEU A 464 11.61 16.39 -14.24
N PHE A 465 11.44 17.64 -14.62
CA PHE A 465 10.35 18.48 -14.15
C PHE A 465 9.39 18.77 -15.30
N LEU A 466 8.09 18.54 -15.08
CA LEU A 466 7.04 18.74 -16.06
C LEU A 466 6.06 19.80 -15.56
N THR A 467 5.54 20.60 -16.47
CA THR A 467 4.44 21.54 -16.20
C THR A 467 3.37 21.38 -17.25
N PHE A 468 2.10 21.55 -16.85
CA PHE A 468 0.97 21.67 -17.76
C PHE A 468 0.19 22.94 -17.42
N THR A 469 -0.01 23.78 -18.44
CA THR A 469 -0.73 25.06 -18.29
C THR A 469 -1.78 25.20 -19.39
N SER A 470 -2.99 25.60 -19.02
CA SER A 470 -4.06 25.94 -19.96
C SER A 470 -4.58 27.36 -19.77
N ASN A 471 -5.15 27.95 -20.82
CA ASN A 471 -5.76 29.29 -20.78
C ASN A 471 -7.25 29.25 -20.38
N GLU A 472 -7.94 30.38 -20.50
CA GLU A 472 -9.33 30.58 -20.08
C GLU A 472 -10.40 29.94 -20.98
N SER A 473 -10.03 29.35 -22.13
CA SER A 473 -10.95 28.87 -23.16
C SER A 473 -10.46 27.62 -23.87
N ASN A 474 -11.39 26.84 -24.43
CA ASN A 474 -11.17 25.58 -25.15
C ASN A 474 -10.46 24.49 -24.33
N GLN A 475 -11.03 23.29 -24.36
CA GLN A 475 -10.51 22.16 -23.62
C GLN A 475 -10.19 21.02 -24.57
N GLY A 476 -9.30 20.14 -24.13
CA GLY A 476 -8.96 18.89 -24.81
C GLY A 476 -8.97 17.74 -23.81
N GLN A 477 -8.66 16.54 -24.30
CA GLN A 477 -8.60 15.34 -23.45
C GLN A 477 -7.32 15.26 -22.61
N GLY A 478 -6.41 16.23 -22.72
CA GLY A 478 -5.23 16.29 -21.88
C GLY A 478 -4.13 15.36 -22.37
N PHE A 479 -3.41 14.73 -21.45
CA PHE A 479 -2.33 13.81 -21.78
C PHE A 479 -2.15 12.72 -20.73
N ASP A 480 -1.70 11.57 -21.20
CA ASP A 480 -1.17 10.48 -20.40
C ASP A 480 0.29 10.23 -20.81
N ALA A 481 1.12 9.86 -19.86
CA ALA A 481 2.52 9.58 -20.06
C ALA A 481 3.02 8.46 -19.13
N ASN A 482 4.08 7.80 -19.59
CA ASN A 482 4.83 6.82 -18.83
C ASN A 482 6.27 7.29 -18.71
N TYR A 483 6.89 7.04 -17.57
CA TYR A 483 8.34 7.14 -17.46
C TYR A 483 8.96 5.85 -16.95
N GLU A 484 10.21 5.61 -17.36
CA GLU A 484 11.06 4.54 -16.88
C GLU A 484 12.44 5.10 -16.57
N THR A 485 13.12 4.49 -15.60
CA THR A 485 14.43 4.95 -15.17
C THR A 485 15.50 3.94 -15.52
N LYS A 486 16.67 4.47 -15.90
CA LYS A 486 17.91 3.72 -15.92
C LYS A 486 18.54 3.87 -14.55
N ILE A 487 18.58 2.81 -13.77
CA ILE A 487 19.20 2.81 -12.43
C ILE A 487 20.71 3.09 -12.59
N ILE A 488 21.29 3.95 -11.74
CA ILE A 488 22.75 4.00 -11.58
C ILE A 488 23.07 2.61 -11.11
N GLY A 489 23.73 1.80 -11.95
CA GLY A 489 24.09 0.44 -11.61
C GLY A 489 24.49 0.45 -10.15
N VAL A 490 23.64 -0.19 -9.31
CA VAL A 490 23.80 -0.17 -7.87
C VAL A 490 25.29 -0.35 -7.67
N ASN A 491 25.92 0.48 -6.84
CA ASN A 491 27.11 -0.02 -6.17
C ASN A 491 26.60 -1.28 -5.51
N SER A 492 26.70 -2.40 -6.24
CA SER A 492 26.90 -3.66 -5.66
C SER A 492 28.01 -3.30 -4.68
N VAL A 493 27.64 -3.32 -3.42
CA VAL A 493 28.56 -3.91 -2.47
C VAL A 493 28.68 -5.40 -2.88
N THR A 494 29.00 -5.71 -4.15
CA THR A 494 30.23 -6.41 -4.41
C THR A 494 31.27 -5.61 -3.64
N LEU A 495 31.58 -6.11 -2.45
CA LEU A 495 32.95 -6.59 -2.32
C LEU A 495 33.36 -7.09 -3.71
N ASN A 496 34.10 -6.27 -4.47
CA ASN A 496 34.63 -6.64 -5.78
C ASN A 496 35.47 -7.90 -5.55
N ARG A 497 34.80 -9.03 -5.65
CA ARG A 497 35.34 -10.37 -5.59
C ARG A 497 34.60 -11.07 -6.71
N ASN A 498 35.05 -10.75 -7.92
CA ASN A 498 34.47 -11.28 -9.13
C ASN A 498 34.83 -12.77 -9.21
N ILE A 499 33.82 -13.60 -9.47
CA ILE A 499 34.02 -14.96 -9.94
C ILE A 499 34.27 -14.89 -11.44
N GLU A 500 35.52 -15.17 -11.85
CA GLU A 500 35.89 -15.27 -13.24
C GLU A 500 35.58 -16.68 -13.74
N ILE A 501 34.94 -16.74 -14.90
CA ILE A 501 34.47 -17.99 -15.48
C ILE A 501 34.93 -18.05 -16.92
N TYR A 502 35.68 -19.09 -17.25
CA TYR A 502 36.26 -19.25 -18.57
C TYR A 502 36.45 -20.72 -18.95
N PRO A 503 36.51 -21.07 -20.24
CA PRO A 503 36.13 -20.22 -21.36
C PRO A 503 34.62 -19.91 -21.32
N ASN A 504 34.20 -18.80 -21.92
CA ASN A 504 32.80 -18.47 -22.14
C ASN A 504 32.70 -17.87 -23.55
N PRO A 505 32.16 -18.59 -24.55
CA PRO A 505 31.41 -19.86 -24.44
C PRO A 505 32.25 -21.09 -24.03
N VAL A 506 31.61 -22.08 -23.42
CA VAL A 506 32.23 -23.32 -22.90
C VAL A 506 31.61 -24.56 -23.55
N LYS A 507 32.44 -25.59 -23.80
CA LYS A 507 31.97 -26.91 -24.23
C LYS A 507 31.84 -27.87 -23.04
N ASP A 508 32.94 -28.47 -22.59
CA ASP A 508 32.85 -29.54 -21.58
C ASP A 508 33.22 -29.11 -20.17
N LYS A 509 34.24 -28.27 -20.02
CA LYS A 509 34.82 -27.90 -18.73
C LYS A 509 34.84 -26.40 -18.53
N LEU A 510 34.23 -25.96 -17.44
CA LEU A 510 34.17 -24.57 -17.03
C LEU A 510 35.14 -24.36 -15.87
N PHE A 511 36.08 -23.42 -16.03
CA PHE A 511 37.00 -23.01 -14.99
C PHE A 511 36.40 -21.84 -14.21
N ILE A 512 36.62 -21.86 -12.91
CA ILE A 512 36.08 -20.92 -11.94
C ILE A 512 37.25 -20.40 -11.13
N SER A 513 37.50 -19.11 -11.24
CA SER A 513 38.51 -18.38 -10.48
C SER A 513 37.81 -17.38 -9.55
N LEU A 514 38.28 -17.25 -8.32
CA LEU A 514 37.81 -16.22 -7.40
C LEU A 514 38.96 -15.24 -7.16
N ASN A 515 38.84 -14.04 -7.71
CA ASN A 515 39.83 -13.00 -7.49
C ASN A 515 39.79 -12.59 -6.00
N ASP A 516 40.97 -12.46 -5.39
CA ASP A 516 41.18 -11.99 -4.01
C ASP A 516 40.71 -12.92 -2.87
N ILE A 517 40.55 -14.24 -3.13
CA ILE A 517 40.30 -15.25 -2.09
C ILE A 517 41.30 -16.40 -2.21
N GLU A 518 42.24 -16.50 -1.26
CA GLU A 518 43.27 -17.55 -1.26
C GLU A 518 42.72 -18.94 -0.87
N ASN A 519 41.63 -18.97 -0.07
CA ASN A 519 40.97 -20.19 0.37
C ASN A 519 39.45 -19.99 0.37
N TRP A 520 38.75 -20.62 -0.56
CA TRP A 520 37.30 -20.62 -0.63
C TRP A 520 36.74 -22.04 -0.55
N ASN A 521 35.77 -22.23 0.34
CA ASN A 521 34.98 -23.46 0.44
C ASN A 521 33.51 -23.08 0.42
N GLY A 522 32.77 -23.65 -0.54
CA GLY A 522 31.37 -23.36 -0.73
C GLY A 522 30.70 -24.28 -1.73
N ASN A 523 29.42 -24.02 -1.97
CA ASN A 523 28.63 -24.70 -2.98
C ASN A 523 28.57 -23.86 -4.24
N ILE A 524 28.54 -24.54 -5.38
CA ILE A 524 28.23 -23.95 -6.68
C ILE A 524 26.96 -24.58 -7.21
N GLU A 525 26.08 -23.73 -7.71
CA GLU A 525 24.79 -24.08 -8.29
C GLU A 525 24.70 -23.46 -9.69
N ILE A 526 24.21 -24.21 -10.67
CA ILE A 526 23.95 -23.72 -12.03
C ILE A 526 22.47 -23.83 -12.31
N TYR A 527 21.90 -22.77 -12.86
CA TYR A 527 20.51 -22.65 -13.22
C TYR A 527 20.37 -22.39 -14.72
N ASN A 528 19.37 -23.01 -15.34
CA ASN A 528 18.98 -22.68 -16.71
C ASN A 528 18.20 -21.36 -16.78
N ILE A 529 17.85 -20.90 -17.99
CA ILE A 529 17.09 -19.66 -18.20
C ILE A 529 15.71 -19.60 -17.53
N THR A 530 15.12 -20.75 -17.19
CA THR A 530 13.84 -20.83 -16.46
C THR A 530 14.00 -20.77 -14.95
N GLY A 531 15.23 -20.65 -14.44
CA GLY A 531 15.53 -20.66 -13.00
C GLY A 531 15.59 -22.06 -12.38
N LYS A 532 15.56 -23.14 -13.17
CA LYS A 532 15.67 -24.51 -12.68
C LYS A 532 17.13 -24.87 -12.40
N LEU A 533 17.40 -25.41 -11.21
CA LEU A 533 18.71 -25.94 -10.84
C LEU A 533 19.05 -27.17 -11.70
N VAL A 534 20.20 -27.13 -12.38
CA VAL A 534 20.67 -28.19 -13.30
C VAL A 534 22.01 -28.81 -12.89
N TYR A 535 22.77 -28.13 -12.02
CA TYR A 535 24.02 -28.65 -11.46
C TYR A 535 24.21 -28.09 -10.06
N SER A 536 24.71 -28.92 -9.13
CA SER A 536 25.13 -28.48 -7.80
C SER A 536 26.31 -29.31 -7.32
N ASN A 537 27.35 -28.66 -6.81
CA ASN A 537 28.52 -29.34 -6.25
C ASN A 537 29.24 -28.50 -5.20
N LYS A 538 29.94 -29.15 -4.28
CA LYS A 538 30.87 -28.48 -3.35
C LYS A 538 32.23 -28.30 -4.01
N LEU A 539 32.82 -27.14 -3.82
CA LEU A 539 34.12 -26.80 -4.38
C LEU A 539 35.02 -26.16 -3.33
N ASN A 540 36.27 -26.59 -3.37
CA ASN A 540 37.37 -26.03 -2.59
C ASN A 540 38.36 -25.40 -3.56
N ILE A 541 38.48 -24.08 -3.52
CA ILE A 541 39.51 -23.33 -4.25
C ILE A 541 40.62 -23.04 -3.25
N ASN A 542 41.72 -23.77 -3.40
CA ASN A 542 42.94 -23.60 -2.62
C ASN A 542 43.92 -22.70 -3.40
N SER A 543 45.18 -22.58 -2.94
CA SER A 543 46.25 -21.72 -3.47
C SER A 543 46.52 -21.75 -4.99
N GLU A 544 45.93 -22.67 -5.75
CA GLU A 544 45.96 -22.70 -7.23
C GLU A 544 44.95 -21.73 -7.90
N LYS A 545 44.19 -20.96 -7.10
CA LYS A 545 43.24 -19.89 -7.49
C LYS A 545 42.10 -20.28 -8.44
N THR A 546 42.07 -21.51 -8.95
CA THR A 546 41.13 -21.95 -9.98
C THR A 546 40.62 -23.36 -9.67
N SER A 547 39.35 -23.63 -9.97
CA SER A 547 38.77 -24.96 -9.93
C SER A 547 37.93 -25.21 -11.17
N SER A 548 37.88 -26.45 -11.65
CA SER A 548 37.13 -26.80 -12.85
C SER A 548 35.91 -27.65 -12.51
N ILE A 549 34.79 -27.36 -13.16
CA ILE A 549 33.60 -28.21 -13.16
C ILE A 549 33.38 -28.81 -14.54
N ASN A 550 32.95 -30.07 -14.57
CA ASN A 550 32.51 -30.73 -15.79
C ASN A 550 31.02 -30.48 -16.00
N ILE A 551 30.68 -29.87 -17.13
CA ILE A 551 29.32 -29.52 -17.54
C ILE A 551 28.95 -30.15 -18.89
N SER A 552 29.67 -31.18 -19.34
CA SER A 552 29.42 -31.87 -20.62
C SER A 552 27.99 -32.40 -20.75
N ASN A 553 27.32 -32.65 -19.62
CA ASN A 553 25.95 -33.17 -19.58
C ASN A 553 24.87 -32.08 -19.64
N LEU A 554 25.26 -30.80 -19.66
CA LEU A 554 24.33 -29.69 -19.82
C LEU A 554 24.03 -29.47 -21.32
N PRO A 555 22.76 -29.34 -21.73
CA PRO A 555 22.40 -28.93 -23.09
C PRO A 555 22.97 -27.56 -23.46
N ASP A 556 23.08 -27.27 -24.75
CA ASP A 556 23.52 -25.96 -25.22
C ASP A 556 22.52 -24.87 -24.82
N GLY A 557 23.04 -23.71 -24.42
CA GLY A 557 22.20 -22.60 -23.96
C GLY A 557 22.85 -21.69 -22.92
N PHE A 558 22.03 -20.77 -22.41
CA PHE A 558 22.44 -19.80 -21.40
C PHE A 558 22.20 -20.31 -19.98
N TYR A 559 23.22 -20.15 -19.13
CA TYR A 559 23.18 -20.58 -17.73
C TYR A 559 23.62 -19.46 -16.80
N THR A 560 22.99 -19.41 -15.62
CA THR A 560 23.44 -18.60 -14.49
C THR A 560 24.11 -19.51 -13.48
N ILE A 561 25.23 -19.07 -12.92
CA ILE A 561 25.99 -19.80 -11.92
C ILE A 561 26.11 -18.98 -10.65
N LYS A 562 25.85 -19.63 -9.53
CA LYS A 562 25.81 -19.07 -8.19
C LYS A 562 26.80 -19.84 -7.32
N ALA A 563 27.75 -19.15 -6.72
CA ALA A 563 28.70 -19.71 -5.76
C ALA A 563 28.49 -19.08 -4.39
N PHE A 564 28.25 -19.88 -3.35
CA PHE A 564 28.02 -19.38 -2.01
C PHE A 564 28.76 -20.22 -0.97
N GLY A 565 29.40 -19.56 -0.01
CA GLY A 565 30.19 -20.22 1.01
C GLY A 565 30.62 -19.26 2.11
N ASN A 566 31.68 -19.64 2.82
CA ASN A 566 32.14 -18.96 4.04
C ASN A 566 32.49 -17.47 3.85
N ASN A 567 32.79 -17.06 2.61
CA ASN A 567 33.25 -15.70 2.27
C ASN A 567 32.26 -14.92 1.39
N GLY A 568 31.00 -15.33 1.34
CA GLY A 568 29.93 -14.59 0.65
C GLY A 568 29.31 -15.33 -0.53
N LEU A 569 28.51 -14.58 -1.30
CA LEU A 569 27.73 -15.03 -2.44
C LEU A 569 28.25 -14.35 -3.72
N PHE A 570 28.55 -15.15 -4.74
CA PHE A 570 29.03 -14.72 -6.06
C PHE A 570 28.08 -15.23 -7.13
N ASN A 571 27.83 -14.43 -8.17
CA ASN A 571 26.98 -14.80 -9.29
C ASN A 571 27.67 -14.45 -10.61
N SER A 572 27.51 -15.28 -11.63
CA SER A 572 27.97 -15.00 -13.00
C SER A 572 27.09 -15.74 -14.01
N LYS A 573 27.37 -15.58 -15.30
CA LYS A 573 26.61 -16.16 -16.43
C LYS A 573 27.58 -16.73 -17.46
N PHE A 574 27.20 -17.83 -18.10
CA PHE A 574 27.98 -18.43 -19.19
C PHE A 574 27.09 -19.06 -20.26
N VAL A 575 27.66 -19.26 -21.45
CA VAL A 575 27.03 -19.91 -22.60
C VAL A 575 27.67 -21.28 -22.81
N LYS A 576 26.85 -22.33 -22.87
CA LYS A 576 27.26 -23.71 -23.21
C LYS A 576 27.01 -23.94 -24.70
N GLU A 577 28.05 -24.40 -25.40
CA GLU A 577 28.08 -24.74 -26.84
C GLU A 577 28.39 -26.21 -27.12
#